data_AF-A0A382YII3-F1
#
_entry.id   AF-A0A382YII3-F1
#
_cell.length_a   1.000
_cell.length_b   1.000
_cell.length_c   1.000
_cell.angle_alpha   90.00
_cell.angle_beta   90.00
_cell.angle_gamma   90.00
#
_symmetry.space_group_name_H-M   'P 1'
#
loop_
_entity.id
_entity.type
_entity.pdbx_description
1 polymer ?
#
loop_
_entity_poly.entity_id
_entity_poly.type
_entity_poly.pdbx_seq_one_letter_code
_entity_poly.pdbx_strand_id
1 'polypeptide(L)'
;MGQIDNLRSLANRSRGFARAAKYEVEIIGPQKHPGGAGMGREIGLQCNTITMPGHNLEQQTARYGSAPGREMVTSHTYAGNISATFYLDEDLDTKAWFDKWQQMAVSQVTHKARYYKDYIGTM
;
A
#
# COMPACT_ATOMS: atom_id res chain seq x y z
N MET A 1 -22.40 36.08 -5.65
CA MET A 1 -21.51 35.08 -6.29
C MET A 1 -20.59 34.54 -5.19
N GLY A 2 -20.99 33.63 -4.31
CA GLY A 2 -21.78 32.42 -4.48
C GLY A 2 -20.83 31.26 -4.12
N GLN A 3 -20.56 31.01 -2.83
CA GLN A 3 -19.60 29.98 -2.38
C GLN A 3 -19.90 28.58 -3.00
N ILE A 4 -21.17 28.34 -3.33
CA ILE A 4 -21.67 27.15 -4.04
C ILE A 4 -21.14 27.07 -5.48
N ASP A 5 -21.02 28.20 -6.19
CA ASP A 5 -20.50 28.23 -7.56
C ASP A 5 -19.00 27.95 -7.58
N ASN A 6 -18.27 28.40 -6.56
CA ASN A 6 -16.85 28.08 -6.37
C ASN A 6 -16.65 26.58 -6.09
N LEU A 7 -17.51 25.97 -5.27
CA LEU A 7 -17.45 24.51 -5.01
C LEU A 7 -17.78 23.70 -6.27
N ARG A 8 -18.77 24.12 -7.06
CA ARG A 8 -19.08 23.51 -8.35
C ARG A 8 -17.93 23.65 -9.35
N SER A 9 -17.29 24.82 -9.40
CA SER A 9 -16.10 25.04 -10.23
C SER A 9 -14.92 24.14 -9.82
N LEU A 10 -14.73 23.91 -8.53
CA LEU A 10 -13.73 22.96 -8.01
C LEU A 10 -14.05 21.52 -8.41
N ALA A 11 -15.30 21.09 -8.24
CA ALA A 11 -15.74 19.74 -8.57
C ALA A 11 -15.61 19.44 -10.08
N ASN A 12 -15.89 20.42 -10.94
CA ASN A 12 -15.90 20.22 -12.39
C ASN A 12 -14.52 20.28 -13.06
N ARG A 13 -13.46 20.70 -12.35
CA ARG A 13 -12.10 20.83 -12.90
C ARG A 13 -11.51 19.50 -13.40
N SER A 14 -11.96 18.35 -12.87
CA SER A 14 -11.44 17.02 -13.20
C SER A 14 -12.52 15.94 -13.41
N ARG A 15 -13.70 16.32 -13.94
CA ARG A 15 -14.87 15.43 -14.09
C ARG A 15 -15.47 14.90 -12.77
N GLY A 16 -15.31 15.66 -11.68
CA GLY A 16 -15.86 15.34 -10.36
C GLY A 16 -14.80 15.01 -9.32
N PHE A 17 -15.27 14.69 -8.11
CA PHE A 17 -14.43 14.20 -7.02
C PHE A 17 -14.04 12.74 -7.23
N ALA A 18 -12.89 12.34 -6.66
CA ALA A 18 -12.42 10.97 -6.66
C ALA A 18 -13.47 10.03 -6.03
N ARG A 19 -13.60 8.83 -6.58
CA ARG A 19 -14.54 7.81 -6.09
C ARG A 19 -13.75 6.68 -5.46
N ALA A 20 -14.21 6.21 -4.31
CA ALA A 20 -13.60 5.11 -3.58
C ALA A 20 -13.53 3.80 -4.39
N ALA A 21 -14.37 3.62 -5.41
CA ALA A 21 -14.41 2.39 -6.22
C ALA A 21 -13.73 2.51 -7.60
N LYS A 22 -13.18 3.67 -7.96
CA LYS A 22 -12.53 3.87 -9.27
C LYS A 22 -11.01 3.79 -9.13
N TYR A 23 -10.52 2.62 -8.78
CA TYR A 23 -9.10 2.34 -8.69
C TYR A 23 -8.79 0.98 -9.32
N GLU A 24 -7.55 0.81 -9.76
CA GLU A 24 -6.97 -0.45 -10.21
C GLU A 24 -5.72 -0.68 -9.35
N VAL A 25 -5.51 -1.92 -8.92
CA VAL A 25 -4.34 -2.31 -8.13
C VAL A 25 -3.49 -3.21 -9.01
N GLU A 26 -2.22 -2.86 -9.17
CA GLU A 26 -1.25 -3.70 -9.87
C GLU A 26 -0.22 -4.20 -8.86
N ILE A 27 -0.13 -5.53 -8.69
CA ILE A 27 0.82 -6.13 -7.76
C ILE A 27 1.94 -6.75 -8.58
N ILE A 28 3.15 -6.22 -8.43
CA ILE A 28 4.33 -6.67 -9.16
C ILE A 28 5.21 -7.47 -8.20
N GLY A 29 5.13 -8.79 -8.32
CA GLY A 29 6.00 -9.71 -7.60
C GLY A 29 7.47 -9.63 -8.08
N PRO A 30 8.42 -10.18 -7.31
CA PRO A 30 9.83 -10.22 -7.70
C PRO A 30 10.04 -11.00 -9.02
N GLN A 31 11.09 -10.66 -9.77
CA GLN A 31 11.38 -11.29 -11.08
C GLN A 31 11.48 -12.84 -11.02
N LYS A 32 11.90 -13.39 -9.89
CA LYS A 32 12.06 -14.85 -9.69
C LYS A 32 10.88 -15.46 -8.91
N HIS A 33 9.67 -14.94 -9.09
CA HIS A 33 8.49 -15.45 -8.39
C HIS A 33 8.13 -16.89 -8.83
N PRO A 34 8.03 -17.87 -7.90
CA PRO A 34 7.74 -19.26 -8.24
C PRO A 34 6.32 -19.53 -8.73
N GLY A 35 5.40 -18.58 -8.52
CA GLY A 35 4.05 -18.56 -9.12
C GLY A 35 3.98 -17.85 -10.48
N GLY A 36 5.12 -17.48 -11.08
CA GLY A 36 5.16 -16.72 -12.33
C GLY A 36 5.10 -15.21 -12.13
N ALA A 37 5.82 -14.47 -12.97
CA ALA A 37 5.90 -13.01 -12.92
C ALA A 37 4.73 -12.29 -13.63
N GLY A 38 3.93 -13.00 -14.43
CA GLY A 38 2.81 -12.42 -15.19
C GLY A 38 1.46 -12.38 -14.47
N MET A 39 1.31 -13.14 -13.37
CA MET A 39 0.02 -13.32 -12.68
C MET A 39 -0.42 -12.09 -11.87
N GLY A 40 0.48 -11.11 -11.67
CA GLY A 40 0.23 -9.90 -10.88
C GLY A 40 -0.95 -9.06 -11.40
N ARG A 41 -1.15 -9.04 -12.71
CA ARG A 41 -2.27 -8.33 -13.35
C ARG A 41 -3.62 -9.01 -13.09
N GLU A 42 -3.66 -10.34 -13.17
CA GLU A 42 -4.87 -11.13 -12.92
C GLU A 42 -5.28 -11.04 -11.45
N ILE A 43 -4.31 -11.11 -10.55
CA ILE A 43 -4.52 -10.94 -9.11
C ILE A 43 -4.99 -9.51 -8.79
N GLY A 44 -4.45 -8.51 -9.49
CA GLY A 44 -4.90 -7.12 -9.39
C GLY A 44 -6.38 -6.94 -9.69
N LEU A 45 -6.90 -7.64 -10.70
CA LEU A 45 -8.32 -7.63 -11.06
C LEU A 45 -9.22 -8.28 -10.00
N GLN A 46 -8.68 -9.22 -9.21
CA GLN A 46 -9.43 -9.90 -8.15
C GLN A 46 -9.43 -9.11 -6.82
N CYS A 47 -8.68 -8.00 -6.73
CA CYS A 47 -8.66 -7.16 -5.54
C CYS A 47 -10.00 -6.42 -5.37
N ASN A 48 -10.68 -6.66 -4.25
CA ASN A 48 -11.98 -6.04 -3.95
C ASN A 48 -11.84 -4.75 -3.13
N THR A 49 -10.96 -4.80 -2.11
CA THR A 49 -10.71 -3.66 -1.23
C THR A 49 -9.24 -3.55 -0.93
N ILE A 50 -8.68 -2.34 -1.00
CA ILE A 50 -7.34 -2.04 -0.50
C ILE A 50 -7.38 -0.81 0.41
N THR A 51 -6.67 -0.90 1.54
CA THR A 51 -6.48 0.21 2.47
C THR A 51 -4.99 0.49 2.59
N MET A 52 -4.59 1.69 2.16
CA MET A 52 -3.22 2.17 2.29
C MET A 52 -2.98 2.73 3.69
N PRO A 53 -1.79 2.54 4.27
CA PRO A 53 -1.47 3.07 5.59
C PRO A 53 -1.44 4.61 5.54
N GLY A 54 -1.85 5.22 6.64
CA GLY A 54 -1.68 6.65 6.82
C GLY A 54 -0.20 7.00 6.97
N HIS A 55 0.18 8.20 6.52
CA HIS A 55 1.48 8.77 6.82
C HIS A 55 1.39 9.53 8.14
N ASN A 56 2.28 9.21 9.08
CA ASN A 56 2.40 9.90 10.35
C ASN A 56 3.74 10.65 10.44
N LEU A 57 3.71 11.81 11.09
CA LEU A 57 4.89 12.62 11.37
C LEU A 57 5.02 12.74 12.88
N GLU A 58 6.06 12.12 13.45
CA GLU A 58 6.30 12.25 14.89
C GLU A 58 7.00 13.57 15.16
N GLN A 59 6.54 14.23 16.23
CA GLN A 59 7.04 15.53 16.63
C GLN A 59 7.69 15.43 18.01
N GLN A 60 8.76 16.19 18.20
CA GLN A 60 9.38 16.40 19.50
C GLN A 60 9.40 17.89 19.82
N THR A 61 9.00 18.21 21.04
CA THR A 61 9.07 19.58 21.55
C THR A 61 10.53 19.96 21.83
N ALA A 62 11.09 20.83 20.99
CA ALA A 62 12.41 21.43 21.23
C ALA A 62 12.24 22.76 21.95
N ARG A 63 12.86 22.90 23.13
CA ARG A 63 12.91 24.15 23.89
C ARG A 63 14.34 24.59 24.12
N TYR A 64 14.70 25.77 23.63
CA TYR A 64 16.00 26.39 23.89
C TYR A 64 15.87 27.41 25.02
N GLY A 65 16.35 27.04 26.22
CA GLY A 65 16.35 27.91 27.39
C GLY A 65 14.94 28.40 27.77
N SER A 66 14.78 29.72 27.90
CA SER A 66 13.51 30.35 28.33
C SER A 66 12.47 30.47 27.22
N ALA A 67 12.85 30.26 25.95
CA ALA A 67 11.95 30.44 24.81
C ALA A 67 10.75 29.47 24.86
N PRO A 68 9.60 29.81 24.29
CA PRO A 68 8.49 28.88 24.13
C PRO A 68 8.95 27.65 23.33
N GLY A 69 8.54 26.44 23.77
CA GLY A 69 8.84 25.21 23.04
C GLY A 69 8.22 25.24 21.65
N ARG A 70 8.95 24.74 20.65
CA ARG A 70 8.44 24.56 19.29
C ARG A 70 8.40 23.07 18.98
N GLU A 71 7.32 22.63 18.36
CA GLU A 71 7.23 21.27 17.84
C GLU A 71 8.09 21.16 16.58
N MET A 72 9.04 20.24 16.60
CA MET A 72 9.87 19.91 15.45
C MET A 72 9.54 18.48 15.00
N VAL A 73 9.30 18.30 13.70
CA VAL A 73 9.10 16.96 13.11
C VAL A 73 10.44 16.24 13.11
N THR A 74 10.50 15.09 13.77
CA THR A 74 11.74 14.31 13.93
C THR A 74 11.76 13.07 13.04
N SER A 75 10.60 12.43 12.82
CA SER A 75 10.52 11.19 12.05
C SER A 75 9.28 11.15 11.15
N HIS A 76 9.40 10.39 10.06
CA HIS A 76 8.28 10.02 9.20
C HIS A 76 8.04 8.52 9.36
N THR A 77 6.83 8.16 9.78
CA THR A 77 6.43 6.77 10.01
C THR A 77 5.16 6.45 9.24
N TYR A 78 4.97 5.18 8.92
CA TYR A 78 3.72 4.69 8.35
C TYR A 78 2.87 4.14 9.49
N ALA A 79 1.68 4.71 9.69
CA ALA A 79 0.76 4.31 10.75
C ALA A 79 -0.11 3.14 10.27
N GLY A 80 0.50 1.95 10.14
CA GLY A 80 -0.22 0.70 9.94
C GLY A 80 0.28 -0.17 8.77
N ASN A 81 -0.55 -1.12 8.39
CA ASN A 81 -0.27 -2.12 7.37
C ASN A 81 -1.11 -1.86 6.12
N ILE A 82 -0.58 -2.20 4.95
CA ILE A 82 -1.39 -2.33 3.74
C ILE A 82 -2.29 -3.55 3.93
N SER A 83 -3.60 -3.35 3.87
CA SER A 83 -4.60 -4.42 4.02
C SER A 83 -5.39 -4.53 2.72
N ALA A 84 -5.35 -5.69 2.08
CA ALA A 84 -6.06 -5.97 0.84
C ALA A 84 -6.91 -7.23 0.97
N THR A 85 -8.09 -7.23 0.35
CA THR A 85 -8.95 -8.41 0.24
C THR A 85 -9.13 -8.78 -1.24
N PHE A 86 -9.09 -10.08 -1.51
CA PHE A 86 -9.16 -10.62 -2.87
C PHE A 86 -10.30 -11.62 -2.96
N TYR A 87 -10.91 -11.70 -4.14
CA TYR A 87 -11.74 -12.83 -4.50
C TYR A 87 -10.85 -14.06 -4.73
N LEU A 88 -11.33 -15.21 -4.25
CA LEU A 88 -10.66 -16.49 -4.41
C LEU A 88 -11.34 -17.24 -5.54
N ASP A 89 -10.52 -17.81 -6.42
CA ASP A 89 -10.95 -18.78 -7.42
C ASP A 89 -11.08 -20.18 -6.80
N GLU A 90 -11.80 -21.09 -7.46
CA GLU A 90 -11.99 -22.48 -7.03
C GLU A 90 -10.64 -23.22 -6.93
N ASP A 91 -9.73 -22.95 -7.86
CA ASP A 91 -8.38 -23.52 -7.89
C ASP A 91 -7.43 -22.89 -6.86
N LEU A 92 -7.87 -21.85 -6.13
CA LEU A 92 -7.09 -21.14 -5.10
C LEU A 92 -5.75 -20.56 -5.60
N ASP A 93 -5.64 -20.30 -6.88
CA ASP A 93 -4.40 -19.84 -7.52
C ASP A 93 -3.86 -18.55 -6.92
N THR A 94 -4.72 -17.57 -6.66
CA THR A 94 -4.34 -16.29 -6.04
C THR A 94 -3.77 -16.46 -4.64
N LYS A 95 -4.36 -17.37 -3.86
CA LYS A 95 -3.83 -17.73 -2.55
C LYS A 95 -2.47 -18.42 -2.69
N ALA A 96 -2.37 -19.42 -3.57
CA ALA A 96 -1.14 -20.16 -3.80
C ALA A 96 -0.01 -19.24 -4.27
N TRP A 97 -0.31 -18.20 -5.05
CA TRP A 97 0.65 -17.19 -5.48
C TRP A 97 1.20 -16.39 -4.29
N PHE A 98 0.34 -15.87 -3.40
CA PHE A 98 0.77 -15.17 -2.19
C PHE A 98 1.53 -16.08 -1.22
N ASP A 99 1.10 -17.33 -1.03
CA ASP A 99 1.78 -18.30 -0.16
C ASP A 99 3.20 -18.58 -0.66
N LYS A 100 3.34 -18.81 -1.98
CA LYS A 100 4.63 -18.97 -2.66
C LYS A 100 5.52 -17.74 -2.50
N TRP A 101 4.93 -16.53 -2.53
CA TRP A 101 5.67 -15.31 -2.27
C TRP A 101 6.21 -15.25 -0.84
N GLN A 102 5.36 -15.52 0.16
CA GLN A 102 5.77 -15.52 1.56
C GLN A 102 6.84 -16.58 1.86
N GLN A 103 6.77 -17.74 1.21
CA GLN A 103 7.79 -18.78 1.30
C GLN A 103 9.17 -18.34 0.77
N MET A 104 9.23 -17.32 -0.10
CA MET A 104 10.50 -16.73 -0.51
C MET A 104 11.11 -15.86 0.59
N ALA A 105 10.29 -15.17 1.39
CA ALA A 105 10.82 -14.42 2.53
C ALA A 105 11.39 -15.37 3.59
N VAL A 106 10.65 -16.44 3.89
CA VAL A 106 11.04 -17.47 4.87
C VAL A 106 10.81 -18.86 4.30
N SER A 107 11.88 -19.64 4.14
CA SER A 107 11.78 -21.02 3.70
C SER A 107 11.06 -21.87 4.75
N GLN A 108 9.97 -22.55 4.37
CA GLN A 108 9.24 -23.45 5.28
C GLN A 108 10.01 -24.73 5.64
N VAL A 109 10.99 -25.14 4.82
CA VAL A 109 11.76 -26.39 5.05
C VAL A 109 13.03 -26.12 5.84
N THR A 110 13.77 -25.07 5.47
CA THR A 110 15.06 -24.78 6.12
C THR A 110 14.95 -23.77 7.25
N HIS A 111 13.78 -23.13 7.41
CA HIS A 111 13.53 -22.03 8.34
C HIS A 111 14.52 -20.86 8.21
N LYS A 112 15.15 -20.72 7.04
CA LYS A 112 16.07 -19.63 6.75
C LYS A 112 15.34 -18.49 6.05
N ALA A 113 15.57 -17.27 6.54
CA ALA A 113 15.16 -16.06 5.85
C ALA A 113 16.09 -15.79 4.66
N ARG A 114 15.54 -15.36 3.53
CA ARG A 114 16.34 -14.98 2.34
C ARG A 114 16.73 -13.50 2.39
N TYR A 115 17.55 -13.05 1.45
CA TYR A 115 17.92 -11.64 1.36
C TYR A 115 16.73 -10.80 0.90
N TYR A 116 16.59 -9.61 1.47
CA TYR A 116 15.50 -8.67 1.18
C TYR A 116 15.29 -8.42 -0.33
N LYS A 117 16.40 -8.29 -1.07
CA LYS A 117 16.37 -8.07 -2.52
C LYS A 117 15.79 -9.24 -3.33
N ASP A 118 15.77 -10.44 -2.76
CA ASP A 118 15.34 -11.65 -3.48
C ASP A 118 13.81 -11.82 -3.48
N TYR A 119 13.11 -11.21 -2.52
CA TYR A 119 11.67 -11.39 -2.34
C TYR A 119 10.88 -10.08 -2.34
N ILE A 120 11.53 -8.91 -2.35
CA ILE A 120 10.81 -7.64 -2.45
C ILE A 120 10.09 -7.53 -3.80
N GLY A 121 8.85 -7.06 -3.76
CA GLY A 121 8.10 -6.62 -4.93
C GLY A 121 7.50 -5.24 -4.71
N THR A 122 6.84 -4.72 -5.73
CA THR A 122 6.23 -3.40 -5.74
C THR A 122 4.73 -3.52 -5.96
N MET A 123 3.98 -2.58 -5.41
CA MET A 123 2.52 -2.46 -5.53
C MET A 123 2.20 -1.01 -5.81
#